data_AF-A0A7W3DIS2-F1
#
_entry.id   AF-A0A7W3DIS2-F1
#
_cell.length_a   1.000
_cell.length_b   1.000
_cell.length_c   1.000
_cell.angle_alpha   90.00
_cell.angle_beta   90.00
_cell.angle_gamma   90.00
#
_symmetry.space_group_name_H-M   'P 1'
#
loop_
_entity.id
_entity.type
_entity.pdbx_description
1 polymer ?
#
loop_
_entity_poly.entity_id
_entity_poly.type
_entity_poly.pdbx_seq_one_letter_code
_entity_poly.pdbx_strand_id
1 'polypeptide(L)'
;MITVNRERVDNLSGSVYLGRNTDGNRCYGRIDKLAWVMDLSDDSENAVLSGRLAGLRAGGNYIVRCRPAGKGECSGLYRSVVEIRLKSKSSHHPLMLVIYFAPTNTVRGSVRMEMSPQHYSAEQITGLFIWLGRKGRLGKYLYRGLRQAWVTSIHYALDVKGMKLHDYLIGLAKVHDGEFYDLHGEQEGLRLGSATLVASVYAKVHSPSLSVEERYASPKITLEEAQFERFLRLELRLQPGRQQLKLSQMTSMTCLVSRLMFWRREVLQDRRLDPDFAQRLALMSVPRARATFEPARSLNGHRVSATPKAARKRVDKVMANYRAALFDSAAIWDQLPVILAKLGLLAQPQYWIYRNRVKWRGSR
;
A
#
# COMPACT_ATOMS: atom_id res chain seq x y z
N MET A 1 -6.74 -25.45 14.74
CA MET A 1 -7.52 -24.20 14.63
C MET A 1 -6.66 -23.01 15.04
N ILE A 2 -6.90 -21.84 14.46
CA ILE A 2 -6.31 -20.56 14.90
C ILE A 2 -7.41 -19.51 15.06
N THR A 3 -7.22 -18.56 15.97
CA THR A 3 -8.05 -17.36 16.07
C THR A 3 -7.19 -16.15 15.76
N VAL A 4 -7.59 -15.34 14.79
CA VAL A 4 -6.82 -14.19 14.32
C VAL A 4 -7.69 -12.95 14.18
N ASN A 5 -7.08 -11.77 14.32
CA ASN A 5 -7.74 -10.50 14.03
C ASN A 5 -8.11 -10.43 12.54
N ARG A 6 -9.29 -9.89 12.20
CA ARG A 6 -9.78 -9.85 10.82
C ARG A 6 -8.85 -9.13 9.86
N GLU A 7 -8.04 -8.19 10.34
CA GLU A 7 -7.06 -7.45 9.55
C GLU A 7 -5.95 -8.37 9.00
N ARG A 8 -5.71 -9.50 9.68
CA ARG A 8 -4.73 -10.54 9.32
C ARG A 8 -5.28 -11.57 8.34
N VAL A 9 -6.60 -11.64 8.16
CA VAL A 9 -7.22 -12.50 7.15
C VAL A 9 -7.26 -11.77 5.81
N ASP A 10 -7.10 -12.48 4.70
CA ASP A 10 -7.28 -11.95 3.35
C ASP A 10 -7.74 -13.10 2.44
N ASN A 11 -8.61 -12.84 1.48
CA ASN A 11 -8.98 -13.87 0.49
C ASN A 11 -8.18 -13.72 -0.81
N LEU A 12 -7.25 -12.75 -0.87
CA LEU A 12 -6.45 -12.40 -2.05
C LEU A 12 -7.30 -12.16 -3.32
N SER A 13 -8.60 -11.91 -3.16
CA SER A 13 -9.47 -11.57 -4.27
C SER A 13 -9.03 -10.25 -4.89
N GLY A 14 -9.04 -10.19 -6.22
CA GLY A 14 -8.57 -9.03 -6.96
C GLY A 14 -7.05 -8.89 -7.09
N SER A 15 -6.25 -9.75 -6.44
CA SER A 15 -4.80 -9.79 -6.64
C SER A 15 -4.43 -10.35 -8.02
N VAL A 16 -3.29 -9.90 -8.55
CA VAL A 16 -2.69 -10.41 -9.80
C VAL A 16 -1.59 -11.40 -9.43
N TYR A 17 -1.56 -12.58 -10.06
CA TYR A 17 -0.46 -13.52 -9.89
C TYR A 17 0.80 -13.00 -10.59
N LEU A 18 1.94 -13.01 -9.89
CA LEU A 18 3.21 -12.43 -10.34
C LEU A 18 4.29 -13.48 -10.61
N GLY A 19 3.92 -14.76 -10.65
CA GLY A 19 4.88 -15.86 -10.74
C GLY A 19 5.35 -16.34 -9.36
N ARG A 20 6.58 -16.85 -9.31
CA ARG A 20 7.20 -17.39 -8.11
C ARG A 20 8.49 -16.65 -7.78
N ASN A 21 8.79 -16.53 -6.49
CA ASN A 21 10.09 -16.08 -6.02
C ASN A 21 11.16 -17.19 -6.26
N THR A 22 12.43 -16.92 -5.97
CA THR A 22 13.52 -17.89 -6.15
C THR A 22 13.38 -19.17 -5.32
N ASP A 23 12.59 -19.14 -4.25
CA ASP A 23 12.34 -20.30 -3.39
C ASP A 23 11.09 -21.08 -3.84
N GLY A 24 10.50 -20.72 -4.98
CA GLY A 24 9.29 -21.33 -5.52
C GLY A 24 7.99 -20.86 -4.88
N ASN A 25 8.03 -19.89 -3.96
CA ASN A 25 6.82 -19.34 -3.32
C ASN A 25 5.99 -18.51 -4.31
N ARG A 26 4.67 -18.71 -4.31
CA ARG A 26 3.75 -17.96 -5.19
C ARG A 26 3.64 -16.51 -4.74
N CYS A 27 3.78 -15.59 -5.70
CA CYS A 27 3.71 -14.15 -5.47
C CYS A 27 2.44 -13.55 -6.07
N TYR A 28 1.82 -12.61 -5.36
CA TYR A 28 0.64 -11.87 -5.82
C TYR A 28 0.81 -10.37 -5.57
N GLY A 29 0.31 -9.55 -6.49
CA GLY A 29 0.43 -8.10 -6.44
C GLY A 29 -0.93 -7.40 -6.52
N ARG A 30 -1.10 -6.30 -5.78
CA ARG A 30 -2.26 -5.41 -5.91
C ARG A 30 -2.02 -4.01 -5.36
N ILE A 31 -2.93 -3.10 -5.69
CA ILE A 31 -3.07 -1.82 -4.96
C ILE A 31 -4.02 -2.04 -3.78
N ASP A 32 -3.55 -1.77 -2.57
CA ASP A 32 -4.31 -1.95 -1.32
C ASP A 32 -4.88 -0.62 -0.78
N LYS A 33 -4.28 0.51 -1.18
CA LYS A 33 -4.83 1.85 -0.90
C LYS A 33 -4.35 2.83 -1.96
N LEU A 34 -5.23 3.73 -2.36
CA LEU A 34 -4.91 4.84 -3.26
C LEU A 34 -5.52 6.12 -2.70
N ALA A 35 -4.72 7.18 -2.62
CA ALA A 35 -5.15 8.52 -2.27
C ALA A 35 -4.58 9.53 -3.25
N TRP A 36 -5.44 10.38 -3.79
CA TRP A 36 -5.06 11.45 -4.72
C TRP A 36 -5.74 12.74 -4.35
N VAL A 37 -5.16 13.83 -4.85
CA VAL A 37 -5.72 15.17 -4.72
C VAL A 37 -5.97 15.72 -6.11
N MET A 38 -7.03 16.49 -6.26
CA MET A 38 -7.36 17.19 -7.49
C MET A 38 -7.66 18.66 -7.23
N ASP A 39 -7.22 19.49 -8.17
CA ASP A 39 -7.52 20.90 -8.31
C ASP A 39 -8.07 21.15 -9.71
N LEU A 40 -9.05 22.04 -9.80
CA LEU A 40 -9.43 22.65 -11.06
C LEU A 40 -8.60 23.90 -11.29
N SER A 41 -8.50 24.33 -12.55
CA SER A 41 -7.66 25.46 -12.95
C SER A 41 -8.20 26.82 -12.51
N ASP A 42 -9.45 26.86 -12.05
CA ASP A 42 -10.14 28.07 -11.62
C ASP A 42 -10.85 27.80 -10.28
N ASP A 43 -10.66 28.73 -9.34
CA ASP A 43 -11.24 28.69 -8.00
C ASP A 43 -12.77 28.74 -8.04
N SER A 44 -13.36 29.41 -9.03
CA SER A 44 -14.81 29.39 -9.22
C SER A 44 -15.31 27.97 -9.55
N GLU A 45 -14.57 27.22 -10.36
CA GLU A 45 -14.90 25.82 -10.65
C GLU A 45 -14.70 24.93 -9.42
N ASN A 46 -13.66 25.18 -8.60
CA ASN A 46 -13.45 24.47 -7.33
C ASN A 46 -14.59 24.75 -6.34
N ALA A 47 -15.12 25.97 -6.29
CA ALA A 47 -16.30 26.32 -5.50
C ALA A 47 -17.55 25.57 -5.97
N VAL A 48 -17.79 25.52 -7.29
CA VAL A 48 -18.92 24.76 -7.88
C VAL A 48 -18.80 23.26 -7.57
N LEU A 49 -17.60 22.69 -7.70
CA LEU A 49 -17.33 21.30 -7.36
C LEU A 49 -17.61 21.02 -5.88
N SER A 50 -17.16 21.90 -4.98
CA SER A 50 -17.40 21.79 -3.54
C SER A 50 -18.90 21.87 -3.20
N GLY A 51 -19.63 22.81 -3.82
CA GLY A 51 -21.09 22.90 -3.67
C GLY A 51 -21.82 21.65 -4.15
N ARG A 52 -21.37 21.05 -5.26
CA ARG A 52 -21.92 19.78 -5.77
C ARG A 52 -21.61 18.58 -4.87
N LEU A 53 -20.47 18.57 -4.20
CA LEU A 53 -20.13 17.55 -3.21
C LEU A 53 -21.02 17.66 -1.97
N ALA A 54 -21.21 18.87 -1.42
CA ALA A 54 -22.14 19.11 -0.32
C ALA A 54 -23.60 18.76 -0.69
N GLY A 55 -23.97 19.03 -1.93
CA GLY A 55 -25.27 18.68 -2.51
C GLY A 55 -25.40 17.22 -2.98
N LEU A 56 -24.35 16.39 -2.88
CA LEU A 56 -24.39 15.04 -3.45
C LEU A 56 -25.42 14.17 -2.70
N ARG A 57 -26.32 13.53 -3.46
CA ARG A 57 -27.36 12.64 -2.92
C ARG A 57 -27.15 11.20 -3.36
N ALA A 58 -27.66 10.28 -2.54
CA ALA A 58 -27.77 8.87 -2.86
C ALA A 58 -28.55 8.66 -4.17
N GLY A 59 -28.35 7.54 -4.84
CA GLY A 59 -29.10 7.23 -6.07
C GLY A 59 -28.44 6.15 -6.92
N GLY A 60 -29.24 5.46 -7.73
CA GLY A 60 -28.81 4.22 -8.37
C GLY A 60 -28.36 3.21 -7.32
N ASN A 61 -27.18 2.62 -7.51
CA ASN A 61 -26.60 1.60 -6.64
C ASN A 61 -25.76 2.16 -5.49
N TYR A 62 -25.78 3.46 -5.24
CA TYR A 62 -24.87 4.11 -4.28
C TYR A 62 -25.61 4.78 -3.13
N ILE A 63 -25.07 4.57 -1.93
CA ILE A 63 -25.40 5.31 -0.71
C ILE A 63 -24.36 6.41 -0.53
N VAL A 64 -24.81 7.59 -0.13
CA VAL A 64 -23.97 8.77 0.07
C VAL A 64 -24.25 9.34 1.45
N ARG A 65 -23.19 9.60 2.22
CA ARG A 65 -23.26 10.37 3.47
C ARG A 65 -22.33 11.56 3.36
N CYS A 66 -22.88 12.77 3.45
CA CYS A 66 -22.10 14.00 3.56
C CYS A 66 -22.14 14.48 5.01
N ARG A 67 -20.99 14.80 5.59
CA ARG A 67 -20.88 15.26 6.98
C ARG A 67 -19.63 16.14 7.17
N PRO A 68 -19.52 16.89 8.28
CA PRO A 68 -18.26 17.46 8.70
C PRO A 68 -17.19 16.37 8.86
N ALA A 69 -15.95 16.69 8.46
CA ALA A 69 -14.82 15.80 8.67
C ALA A 69 -14.43 15.82 10.16
N GLY A 70 -14.13 14.65 10.74
CA GLY A 70 -13.67 14.56 12.12
C GLY A 70 -12.26 15.16 12.31
N LYS A 71 -11.93 15.59 13.52
CA LYS A 71 -10.61 16.18 13.85
C LYS A 71 -9.43 15.26 13.53
N GLY A 72 -9.60 13.95 13.67
CA GLY A 72 -8.59 12.94 13.33
C GLY A 72 -8.62 12.47 11.87
N GLU A 73 -9.66 12.83 11.10
CA GLU A 73 -9.77 12.40 9.71
C GLU A 73 -8.94 13.28 8.80
N CYS A 74 -8.12 12.64 7.96
CA CYS A 74 -7.20 13.33 7.07
C CYS A 74 -6.42 14.45 7.79
N SER A 75 -6.02 14.22 9.05
CA SER A 75 -5.28 15.18 9.90
C SER A 75 -5.94 16.57 10.05
N GLY A 76 -7.27 16.67 9.94
CA GLY A 76 -7.98 17.94 10.04
C GLY A 76 -7.72 18.91 8.88
N LEU A 77 -7.23 18.40 7.74
CA LEU A 77 -6.82 19.23 6.60
C LEU A 77 -8.01 19.68 5.72
N TYR A 78 -9.18 19.09 5.93
CA TYR A 78 -10.43 19.36 5.21
C TYR A 78 -11.58 19.48 6.20
N ARG A 79 -12.58 20.31 5.89
CA ARG A 79 -13.72 20.59 6.78
C ARG A 79 -14.88 19.63 6.56
N SER A 80 -14.97 18.99 5.39
CA SER A 80 -16.12 18.17 5.02
C SER A 80 -15.70 16.90 4.31
N VAL A 81 -16.53 15.86 4.44
CA VAL A 81 -16.30 14.55 3.85
C VAL A 81 -17.60 13.98 3.27
N VAL A 82 -17.46 13.37 2.10
CA VAL A 82 -18.46 12.52 1.47
C VAL A 82 -17.99 11.08 1.51
N GLU A 83 -18.80 10.20 2.08
CA GLU A 83 -18.60 8.76 2.09
C GLU A 83 -19.53 8.10 1.08
N ILE A 84 -19.00 7.20 0.26
CA ILE A 84 -19.77 6.47 -0.74
C ILE A 84 -19.65 4.97 -0.51
N ARG A 85 -20.80 4.28 -0.54
CA ARG A 85 -20.95 2.82 -0.45
C ARG A 85 -21.77 2.28 -1.61
N LEU A 86 -21.54 1.02 -1.98
CA LEU A 86 -22.48 0.26 -2.79
C LEU A 86 -23.66 -0.21 -1.92
N LYS A 87 -24.88 -0.03 -2.40
CA LYS A 87 -26.12 -0.48 -1.73
C LYS A 87 -26.17 -1.99 -1.51
N SER A 88 -25.58 -2.75 -2.43
CA SER A 88 -25.52 -4.21 -2.36
C SER A 88 -24.52 -4.74 -1.32
N LYS A 89 -23.79 -3.86 -0.63
CA LYS A 89 -22.79 -4.20 0.38
C LYS A 89 -23.28 -3.78 1.77
N SER A 90 -22.98 -4.59 2.78
CA SER A 90 -23.34 -4.29 4.16
C SER A 90 -22.63 -3.02 4.69
N SER A 91 -23.13 -2.48 5.80
CA SER A 91 -22.50 -1.35 6.49
C SER A 91 -21.08 -1.65 6.99
N HIS A 92 -20.78 -2.92 7.26
CA HIS A 92 -19.48 -3.40 7.72
C HIS A 92 -18.45 -3.53 6.60
N HIS A 93 -18.88 -3.68 5.34
CA HIS A 93 -17.96 -3.71 4.20
C HIS A 93 -17.16 -2.41 4.12
N PRO A 94 -15.88 -2.41 3.68
CA PRO A 94 -15.09 -1.19 3.51
C PRO A 94 -15.79 -0.15 2.62
N LEU A 95 -15.61 1.14 2.90
CA LEU A 95 -16.11 2.24 2.05
C LEU A 95 -15.55 2.14 0.62
N MET A 96 -16.34 2.53 -0.36
CA MET A 96 -15.93 2.49 -1.77
C MET A 96 -15.05 3.68 -2.14
N LEU A 97 -15.45 4.87 -1.70
CA LEU A 97 -14.71 6.11 -1.91
C LEU A 97 -15.01 7.08 -0.77
N VAL A 98 -13.96 7.74 -0.30
CA VAL A 98 -14.05 8.86 0.65
C VAL A 98 -13.54 10.11 -0.06
N ILE A 99 -14.32 11.18 -0.05
CA ILE A 99 -13.99 12.45 -0.72
C ILE A 99 -13.97 13.55 0.33
N TYR A 100 -12.78 14.04 0.67
CA TYR A 100 -12.58 15.20 1.53
C TYR A 100 -12.54 16.47 0.69
N PHE A 101 -13.21 17.53 1.14
CA PHE A 101 -13.30 18.82 0.45
C PHE A 101 -13.44 19.97 1.44
N ALA A 102 -13.47 21.20 0.93
CA ALA A 102 -13.39 22.43 1.72
C ALA A 102 -12.11 22.46 2.58
N PRO A 103 -10.93 22.64 1.93
CA PRO A 103 -9.66 22.60 2.63
C PRO A 103 -9.58 23.70 3.70
N THR A 104 -8.80 23.46 4.75
CA THR A 104 -8.64 24.45 5.83
C THR A 104 -7.73 25.63 5.45
N ASN A 105 -6.97 25.51 4.36
CA ASN A 105 -6.16 26.58 3.78
C ASN A 105 -5.99 26.41 2.26
N THR A 106 -5.42 27.42 1.60
CA THR A 106 -5.25 27.50 0.13
C THR A 106 -4.05 26.73 -0.43
N VAL A 107 -3.14 26.25 0.41
CA VAL A 107 -1.94 25.51 -0.03
C VAL A 107 -2.28 24.05 -0.40
N ARG A 108 -3.42 23.57 0.09
CA ARG A 108 -3.94 22.21 -0.13
C ARG A 108 -4.72 22.17 -1.43
N GLY A 109 -4.71 21.02 -2.09
CA GLY A 109 -5.65 20.84 -3.19
C GLY A 109 -7.09 20.78 -2.69
N SER A 110 -8.00 21.15 -3.56
CA SER A 110 -9.40 21.46 -3.28
C SER A 110 -10.18 20.24 -2.83
N VAL A 111 -9.86 19.08 -3.42
CA VAL A 111 -10.51 17.81 -3.12
C VAL A 111 -9.47 16.69 -3.00
N ARG A 112 -9.54 15.92 -1.92
CA ARG A 112 -8.80 14.68 -1.73
C ARG A 112 -9.73 13.49 -1.80
N MET A 113 -9.34 12.48 -2.54
CA MET A 113 -10.08 11.22 -2.65
C MET A 113 -9.23 10.07 -2.11
N GLU A 114 -9.85 9.18 -1.35
CA GLU A 114 -9.23 7.97 -0.82
C GLU A 114 -10.10 6.74 -1.11
N MET A 115 -9.47 5.65 -1.54
CA MET A 115 -10.14 4.36 -1.71
C MET A 115 -9.21 3.19 -1.35
N SER A 116 -9.84 2.06 -1.01
CA SER A 116 -9.22 0.75 -0.85
C SER A 116 -9.72 -0.17 -1.98
N PRO A 117 -9.06 -0.13 -3.15
CA PRO A 117 -9.60 -0.74 -4.38
C PRO A 117 -9.63 -2.27 -4.35
N GLN A 118 -8.83 -2.93 -3.50
CA GLN A 118 -8.80 -4.38 -3.33
C GLN A 118 -10.15 -4.99 -2.91
N HIS A 119 -11.09 -4.19 -2.38
CA HIS A 119 -12.41 -4.65 -1.96
C HIS A 119 -13.48 -4.55 -3.06
N TYR A 120 -13.11 -4.09 -4.25
CA TYR A 120 -14.04 -3.79 -5.33
C TYR A 120 -13.52 -4.28 -6.68
N SER A 121 -14.42 -4.70 -7.55
CA SER A 121 -14.06 -5.05 -8.93
C SER A 121 -13.77 -3.80 -9.77
N ALA A 122 -12.99 -3.97 -10.83
CA ALA A 122 -12.73 -2.89 -11.79
C ALA A 122 -14.01 -2.31 -12.39
N GLU A 123 -15.03 -3.16 -12.60
CA GLU A 123 -16.34 -2.75 -13.09
C GLU A 123 -17.09 -1.89 -12.05
N GLN A 124 -17.09 -2.30 -10.78
CA GLN A 124 -17.70 -1.50 -9.72
C GLN A 124 -17.05 -0.12 -9.63
N ILE A 125 -15.71 -0.06 -9.62
CA ILE A 125 -14.96 1.20 -9.59
C ILE A 125 -15.30 2.05 -10.83
N THR A 126 -15.32 1.46 -12.01
CA THR A 126 -15.73 2.13 -13.26
C THR A 126 -17.14 2.70 -13.15
N GLY A 127 -18.11 1.90 -12.68
CA GLY A 127 -19.49 2.31 -12.49
C GLY A 127 -19.61 3.52 -11.56
N LEU A 128 -18.79 3.58 -10.50
CA LEU A 128 -18.77 4.71 -9.57
C LEU A 128 -18.36 6.00 -10.27
N PHE A 129 -17.27 6.00 -11.02
CA PHE A 129 -16.79 7.21 -11.70
C PHE A 129 -17.73 7.63 -12.84
N ILE A 130 -18.36 6.68 -13.55
CA ILE A 130 -19.42 6.99 -14.51
C ILE A 130 -20.59 7.66 -13.81
N TRP A 131 -21.04 7.11 -12.67
CA TRP A 131 -22.16 7.65 -11.89
C TRP A 131 -21.85 9.05 -11.34
N LEU A 132 -20.69 9.25 -10.71
CA LEU A 132 -20.24 10.58 -10.25
C LEU A 132 -20.16 11.59 -11.39
N GLY A 133 -19.76 11.12 -12.58
CA GLY A 133 -19.62 11.93 -13.79
C GLY A 133 -20.91 12.27 -14.55
N ARG A 134 -22.10 11.85 -14.07
CA ARG A 134 -23.38 12.20 -14.70
C ARG A 134 -23.71 13.69 -14.53
N LYS A 135 -24.49 14.25 -15.47
CA LYS A 135 -25.04 15.62 -15.35
C LYS A 135 -25.87 15.72 -14.05
N GLY A 136 -25.79 16.85 -13.36
CA GLY A 136 -26.44 17.06 -12.05
C GLY A 136 -25.67 16.51 -10.84
N ARG A 137 -24.61 15.71 -11.05
CA ARG A 137 -23.66 15.31 -9.99
C ARG A 137 -22.38 16.12 -10.14
N LEU A 138 -21.21 15.50 -10.02
CA LEU A 138 -19.93 16.18 -10.24
C LEU A 138 -19.75 16.53 -11.72
N GLY A 139 -20.24 15.68 -12.62
CA GLY A 139 -20.30 15.97 -14.06
C GLY A 139 -18.92 16.21 -14.67
N LYS A 140 -18.79 17.26 -15.49
CA LYS A 140 -17.53 17.62 -16.17
C LYS A 140 -16.39 17.94 -15.20
N TYR A 141 -16.70 18.46 -14.01
CA TYR A 141 -15.70 18.87 -13.03
C TYR A 141 -14.90 17.69 -12.48
N LEU A 142 -15.53 16.53 -12.30
CA LEU A 142 -14.82 15.29 -11.93
C LEU A 142 -13.70 14.99 -12.92
N TYR A 143 -14.03 14.89 -14.20
CA TYR A 143 -13.06 14.49 -15.22
C TYR A 143 -12.02 15.57 -15.51
N ARG A 144 -12.38 16.85 -15.37
CA ARG A 144 -11.40 17.96 -15.42
C ARG A 144 -10.40 17.85 -14.27
N GLY A 145 -10.88 17.57 -13.05
CA GLY A 145 -10.05 17.38 -11.87
C GLY A 145 -9.14 16.15 -11.98
N LEU A 146 -9.67 15.01 -12.43
CA LEU A 146 -8.88 13.77 -12.62
C LEU A 146 -7.68 13.99 -13.55
N ARG A 147 -7.84 14.77 -14.63
CA ARG A 147 -6.72 15.10 -15.55
C ARG A 147 -5.60 15.89 -14.89
N GLN A 148 -5.89 16.64 -13.83
CA GLN A 148 -4.90 17.45 -13.10
C GLN A 148 -4.41 16.76 -11.83
N ALA A 149 -5.09 15.68 -11.43
CA ALA A 149 -4.88 15.00 -10.17
C ALA A 149 -3.48 14.40 -10.03
N TRP A 150 -3.00 14.38 -8.79
CA TRP A 150 -1.75 13.72 -8.43
C TRP A 150 -1.95 12.80 -7.24
N VAL A 151 -1.18 11.71 -7.25
CA VAL A 151 -1.16 10.72 -6.19
C VAL A 151 -0.45 11.32 -4.97
N THR A 152 -1.02 11.09 -3.79
CA THR A 152 -0.43 11.49 -2.50
C THR A 152 -0.04 10.29 -1.66
N SER A 153 -0.71 9.15 -1.84
CA SER A 153 -0.31 7.87 -1.27
C SER A 153 -0.77 6.75 -2.17
N ILE A 154 0.09 5.75 -2.37
CA ILE A 154 -0.26 4.48 -3.01
C ILE A 154 0.38 3.35 -2.21
N HIS A 155 -0.42 2.36 -1.86
CA HIS A 155 0.03 1.17 -1.14
C HIS A 155 0.02 0.00 -2.11
N TYR A 156 1.20 -0.45 -2.50
CA TYR A 156 1.40 -1.65 -3.30
C TYR A 156 1.64 -2.83 -2.37
N ALA A 157 0.77 -3.85 -2.41
CA ALA A 157 0.96 -5.07 -1.63
C ALA A 157 1.57 -6.16 -2.52
N LEU A 158 2.72 -6.69 -2.08
CA LEU A 158 3.31 -7.93 -2.59
C LEU A 158 3.09 -9.04 -1.56
N ASP A 159 2.28 -10.01 -1.91
CA ASP A 159 1.93 -11.15 -1.05
C ASP A 159 2.69 -12.40 -1.48
N VAL A 160 3.38 -13.04 -0.54
CA VAL A 160 4.23 -14.22 -0.80
C VAL A 160 3.73 -15.40 0.03
N LYS A 161 3.10 -16.36 -0.63
CA LYS A 161 2.54 -17.55 0.03
C LYS A 161 3.63 -18.46 0.57
N GLY A 162 3.44 -19.01 1.77
CA GLY A 162 4.40 -19.91 2.41
C GLY A 162 5.58 -19.23 3.11
N MET A 163 5.91 -17.99 2.73
CA MET A 163 6.98 -17.21 3.36
C MET A 163 6.54 -16.70 4.74
N LYS A 164 7.48 -16.74 5.70
CA LYS A 164 7.35 -16.19 7.05
C LYS A 164 8.26 -14.98 7.20
N LEU A 165 7.94 -14.10 8.16
CA LEU A 165 8.77 -12.93 8.46
C LEU A 165 10.21 -13.32 8.80
N HIS A 166 10.37 -14.46 9.47
CA HIS A 166 11.64 -14.97 9.95
C HIS A 166 12.45 -15.77 8.94
N ASP A 167 11.98 -16.01 7.72
CA ASP A 167 12.77 -16.78 6.75
C ASP A 167 14.01 -15.99 6.31
N TYR A 168 13.94 -14.66 6.37
CA TYR A 168 15.00 -13.73 5.95
C TYR A 168 15.14 -12.57 6.92
N LEU A 169 16.32 -11.97 6.97
CA LEU A 169 16.44 -10.58 7.43
C LEU A 169 15.94 -9.68 6.30
N ILE A 170 14.97 -8.81 6.61
CA ILE A 170 14.32 -7.94 5.63
C ILE A 170 14.76 -6.49 5.86
N GLY A 171 15.07 -5.80 4.77
CA GLY A 171 15.49 -4.41 4.74
C GLY A 171 14.81 -3.64 3.62
N LEU A 172 15.06 -2.34 3.61
CA LEU A 172 14.60 -1.43 2.56
C LEU A 172 15.76 -0.50 2.21
N ALA A 173 16.05 -0.35 0.92
CA ALA A 173 17.14 0.47 0.45
C ALA A 173 16.94 1.95 0.85
N LYS A 174 18.03 2.62 1.24
CA LYS A 174 18.05 4.04 1.67
C LYS A 174 17.16 4.33 2.89
N VAL A 175 16.97 3.33 3.76
CA VAL A 175 16.30 3.49 5.06
C VAL A 175 17.32 3.40 6.18
N HIS A 176 17.21 4.32 7.14
CA HIS A 176 18.13 4.46 8.26
C HIS A 176 17.52 4.07 9.62
N ASP A 177 16.19 3.89 9.69
CA ASP A 177 15.49 3.48 10.90
C ASP A 177 14.34 2.50 10.59
N GLY A 178 13.86 1.80 11.60
CA GLY A 178 12.75 0.87 11.44
C GLY A 178 12.25 0.30 12.76
N GLU A 179 10.93 0.26 12.91
CA GLU A 179 10.23 -0.32 14.04
C GLU A 179 10.03 -1.82 13.82
N PHE A 180 10.20 -2.60 14.88
CA PHE A 180 10.00 -4.04 14.86
C PHE A 180 9.10 -4.42 16.03
N TYR A 181 7.99 -5.09 15.71
CA TYR A 181 6.93 -5.41 16.65
C TYR A 181 6.89 -6.91 16.91
N ASP A 182 6.88 -7.26 18.20
CA ASP A 182 6.85 -8.59 18.81
C ASP A 182 6.99 -9.78 17.84
N LEU A 183 8.18 -10.41 17.88
CA LEU A 183 8.58 -11.60 17.13
C LEU A 183 7.60 -12.79 17.23
N HIS A 184 6.79 -12.85 18.29
CA HIS A 184 5.97 -14.00 18.63
C HIS A 184 4.50 -13.64 18.98
N GLY A 185 4.13 -12.37 18.82
CA GLY A 185 2.80 -11.86 19.18
C GLY A 185 1.79 -11.88 18.03
N GLU A 186 0.51 -11.65 18.34
CA GLU A 186 -0.57 -11.53 17.35
C GLU A 186 -0.35 -10.38 16.33
N GLN A 187 0.56 -9.45 16.64
CA GLN A 187 0.87 -8.28 15.82
C GLN A 187 2.24 -8.34 15.13
N GLU A 188 2.88 -9.52 15.09
CA GLU A 188 4.19 -9.71 14.48
C GLU A 188 4.31 -8.98 13.14
N GLY A 189 5.35 -8.14 13.05
CA GLY A 189 5.57 -7.30 11.89
C GLY A 189 6.79 -6.39 11.98
N LEU A 190 7.25 -5.98 10.81
CA LEU A 190 8.38 -5.10 10.60
C LEU A 190 7.92 -3.87 9.84
N ARG A 191 8.33 -2.68 10.28
CA ARG A 191 8.10 -1.43 9.57
C ARG A 191 9.41 -0.72 9.31
N LEU A 192 9.74 -0.56 8.04
CA LEU A 192 10.94 0.13 7.57
C LEU A 192 10.52 1.33 6.74
N GLY A 193 11.17 2.47 6.85
CA GLY A 193 10.84 3.54 5.91
C GLY A 193 11.52 4.86 6.12
N SER A 194 11.13 5.77 5.23
CA SER A 194 11.43 7.19 5.25
C SER A 194 10.13 7.97 4.97
N ALA A 195 10.24 9.29 4.85
CA ALA A 195 9.09 10.15 4.54
C ALA A 195 8.41 9.82 3.20
N THR A 196 9.11 9.21 2.23
CA THR A 196 8.58 8.99 0.88
C THR A 196 8.27 7.52 0.58
N LEU A 197 8.87 6.59 1.32
CA LEU A 197 8.66 5.16 1.11
C LEU A 197 8.68 4.42 2.44
N VAL A 198 7.61 3.69 2.72
CA VAL A 198 7.50 2.82 3.90
C VAL A 198 7.18 1.41 3.44
N ALA A 199 7.91 0.42 3.94
CA ALA A 199 7.56 -0.99 3.85
C ALA A 199 6.98 -1.45 5.20
N SER A 200 5.77 -1.98 5.17
CA SER A 200 5.19 -2.73 6.29
C SER A 200 5.14 -4.20 5.91
N VAL A 201 5.86 -5.03 6.66
CA VAL A 201 6.01 -6.46 6.39
C VAL A 201 5.41 -7.25 7.54
N TYR A 202 4.40 -8.07 7.28
CA TYR A 202 3.64 -8.68 8.36
C TYR A 202 2.91 -9.94 7.91
N ALA A 203 2.73 -10.88 8.84
CA ALA A 203 2.07 -12.15 8.56
C ALA A 203 0.57 -11.96 8.32
N LYS A 204 0.03 -12.74 7.36
CA LYS A 204 -1.39 -12.86 7.06
C LYS A 204 -1.79 -14.32 6.82
N VAL A 205 -3.09 -14.56 6.87
CA VAL A 205 -3.70 -15.85 6.50
C VAL A 205 -4.62 -15.67 5.31
N HIS A 206 -4.40 -16.50 4.30
CA HIS A 206 -5.22 -16.58 3.11
C HIS A 206 -6.37 -17.55 3.36
N SER A 207 -7.60 -17.05 3.36
CA SER A 207 -8.80 -17.88 3.47
C SER A 207 -9.73 -17.59 2.29
N PRO A 208 -9.69 -18.42 1.22
CA PRO A 208 -10.42 -18.13 -0.02
C PRO A 208 -11.93 -18.35 0.10
N SER A 209 -12.36 -19.23 1.01
CA SER A 209 -13.77 -19.52 1.28
C SER A 209 -14.49 -18.39 2.02
N LEU A 210 -13.74 -17.50 2.67
CA LEU A 210 -14.29 -16.40 3.44
C LEU A 210 -14.60 -15.21 2.53
N SER A 211 -15.87 -14.84 2.46
CA SER A 211 -16.31 -13.61 1.80
C SER A 211 -15.81 -12.37 2.56
N VAL A 212 -15.82 -11.21 1.88
CA VAL A 212 -15.49 -9.94 2.54
C VAL A 212 -16.53 -9.63 3.61
N GLU A 213 -17.80 -9.97 3.37
CA GLU A 213 -18.89 -9.75 4.30
C GLU A 213 -18.69 -10.53 5.60
N GLU A 214 -18.40 -11.83 5.52
CA GLU A 214 -18.12 -12.68 6.69
C GLU A 214 -16.90 -12.18 7.46
N ARG A 215 -15.84 -11.79 6.74
CA ARG A 215 -14.61 -11.25 7.34
C ARG A 215 -14.87 -10.00 8.18
N TYR A 216 -15.73 -9.11 7.71
CA TYR A 216 -15.98 -7.83 8.39
C TYR A 216 -17.12 -7.90 9.41
N ALA A 217 -17.83 -9.02 9.52
CA ALA A 217 -18.88 -9.25 10.51
C ALA A 217 -18.37 -9.38 11.96
N SER A 218 -17.12 -9.82 12.15
CA SER A 218 -16.50 -9.99 13.47
C SER A 218 -15.08 -9.41 13.51
N PRO A 219 -14.62 -8.83 14.63
CA PRO A 219 -13.23 -8.38 14.78
C PRO A 219 -12.22 -9.53 14.81
N LYS A 220 -12.62 -10.73 15.27
CA LYS A 220 -11.80 -11.93 15.33
C LYS A 220 -12.46 -13.07 14.55
N ILE A 221 -11.65 -13.87 13.87
CA ILE A 221 -12.09 -14.97 13.02
C ILE A 221 -11.34 -16.23 13.45
N THR A 222 -12.09 -17.31 13.69
CA THR A 222 -11.54 -18.64 13.97
C THR A 222 -11.56 -19.46 12.68
N LEU A 223 -10.40 -20.01 12.33
CA LEU A 223 -10.20 -20.80 11.13
C LEU A 223 -9.61 -22.17 11.49
N GLU A 224 -10.11 -23.22 10.84
CA GLU A 224 -9.51 -24.55 10.87
C GLU A 224 -8.26 -24.61 10.00
N GLU A 225 -7.36 -25.56 10.28
CA GLU A 225 -6.08 -25.66 9.56
C GLU A 225 -6.25 -25.86 8.05
N ALA A 226 -7.26 -26.62 7.64
CA ALA A 226 -7.59 -26.83 6.24
C ALA A 226 -8.16 -25.58 5.53
N GLN A 227 -8.61 -24.56 6.28
CA GLN A 227 -9.29 -23.38 5.74
C GLN A 227 -8.36 -22.20 5.46
N PHE A 228 -7.06 -22.32 5.77
CA PHE A 228 -6.12 -21.23 5.55
C PHE A 228 -4.74 -21.66 5.06
N GLU A 229 -4.09 -20.73 4.36
CA GLU A 229 -2.68 -20.81 3.99
C GLU A 229 -1.97 -19.55 4.50
N ARG A 230 -0.83 -19.68 5.18
CA ARG A 230 -0.08 -18.51 5.66
C ARG A 230 0.67 -17.83 4.52
N PHE A 231 0.77 -16.52 4.57
CA PHE A 231 1.59 -15.74 3.65
C PHE A 231 2.16 -14.50 4.32
N LEU A 232 3.27 -14.00 3.77
CA LEU A 232 3.86 -12.74 4.18
C LEU A 232 3.37 -11.62 3.25
N ARG A 233 2.83 -10.54 3.82
CA ARG A 233 2.54 -9.32 3.06
C ARG A 233 3.71 -8.36 3.19
N LEU A 234 4.21 -7.88 2.05
CA LEU A 234 5.13 -6.76 1.94
C LEU A 234 4.35 -5.57 1.34
N GLU A 235 3.85 -4.69 2.20
CA GLU A 235 3.09 -3.50 1.79
C GLU A 235 4.04 -2.29 1.63
N LEU A 236 4.25 -1.89 0.38
CA LEU A 236 5.12 -0.78 -0.02
C LEU A 236 4.27 0.48 -0.25
N ARG A 237 4.41 1.44 0.65
CA ARG A 237 3.67 2.70 0.66
C ARG A 237 4.54 3.80 0.08
N LEU A 238 4.19 4.27 -1.11
CA LEU A 238 4.85 5.41 -1.75
C LEU A 238 4.06 6.69 -1.49
N GLN A 239 4.79 7.72 -1.04
CA GLN A 239 4.32 9.10 -0.87
C GLN A 239 5.19 10.01 -1.74
N PRO A 240 4.85 10.17 -3.03
CA PRO A 240 5.75 10.76 -4.03
C PRO A 240 6.01 12.26 -3.84
N GLY A 241 5.26 12.95 -2.97
CA GLY A 241 5.30 14.40 -2.82
C GLY A 241 4.27 15.11 -3.72
N ARG A 242 4.08 16.42 -3.52
CA ARG A 242 3.07 17.20 -4.25
C ARG A 242 3.38 17.18 -5.75
N GLN A 243 2.40 16.76 -6.56
CA GLN A 243 2.44 16.75 -8.03
C GLN A 243 3.58 15.95 -8.70
N GLN A 244 4.38 15.21 -7.92
CA GLN A 244 5.49 14.40 -8.43
C GLN A 244 5.04 13.13 -9.17
N LEU A 245 3.82 12.64 -8.90
CA LEU A 245 3.20 11.53 -9.62
C LEU A 245 1.78 11.91 -10.01
N LYS A 246 1.54 12.17 -11.30
CA LYS A 246 0.19 12.39 -11.81
C LYS A 246 -0.60 11.08 -11.78
N LEU A 247 -1.89 11.17 -11.48
CA LEU A 247 -2.78 10.01 -11.48
C LEU A 247 -2.83 9.32 -12.86
N SER A 248 -2.74 10.10 -13.94
CA SER A 248 -2.69 9.59 -15.31
C SER A 248 -1.39 8.87 -15.68
N GLN A 249 -0.35 8.97 -14.85
CA GLN A 249 0.99 8.47 -15.11
C GLN A 249 1.43 7.41 -14.09
N MET A 250 0.48 6.76 -13.41
CA MET A 250 0.79 5.72 -12.42
C MET A 250 1.63 4.56 -12.98
N THR A 251 1.53 4.27 -14.29
CA THR A 251 2.36 3.26 -14.97
C THR A 251 3.84 3.61 -14.98
N SER A 252 4.20 4.89 -14.84
CA SER A 252 5.58 5.38 -14.79
C SER A 252 6.14 5.44 -13.36
N MET A 253 5.43 4.90 -12.37
CA MET A 253 5.89 4.84 -10.99
C MET A 253 7.17 4.02 -10.86
N THR A 254 8.14 4.51 -10.07
CA THR A 254 9.39 3.81 -9.76
C THR A 254 9.13 2.40 -9.21
N CYS A 255 9.93 1.42 -9.64
CA CYS A 255 9.87 0.05 -9.13
C CYS A 255 10.10 -0.03 -7.63
N LEU A 256 9.01 -0.20 -6.87
CA LEU A 256 9.06 -0.27 -5.41
C LEU A 256 9.69 -1.59 -4.93
N VAL A 257 9.47 -2.68 -5.68
CA VAL A 257 10.00 -4.02 -5.32
C VAL A 257 11.53 -4.05 -5.36
N SER A 258 12.15 -3.30 -6.28
CA SER A 258 13.62 -3.20 -6.36
C SER A 258 14.28 -2.58 -5.11
N ARG A 259 13.47 -1.92 -4.25
CA ARG A 259 13.93 -1.31 -3.01
C ARG A 259 14.03 -2.32 -1.87
N LEU A 260 13.36 -3.47 -1.99
CA LEU A 260 13.37 -4.49 -0.96
C LEU A 260 14.74 -5.16 -0.84
N MET A 261 15.07 -5.52 0.39
CA MET A 261 16.34 -6.11 0.73
C MET A 261 16.16 -7.38 1.56
N PHE A 262 16.76 -8.48 1.11
CA PHE A 262 16.74 -9.76 1.82
C PHE A 262 18.16 -10.25 2.08
N TRP A 263 18.37 -10.78 3.27
CA TRP A 263 19.58 -11.51 3.63
C TRP A 263 19.20 -12.83 4.28
N ARG A 264 19.91 -13.89 3.91
CA ARG A 264 19.71 -15.19 4.52
C ARG A 264 20.19 -15.16 5.98
N ARG A 265 19.48 -15.86 6.88
CA ARG A 265 19.70 -15.74 8.33
C ARG A 265 20.96 -16.44 8.84
N GLU A 266 21.57 -17.27 8.02
CA GLU A 266 22.87 -17.90 8.27
C GLU A 266 23.96 -16.86 8.55
N VAL A 267 23.78 -15.60 8.11
CA VAL A 267 24.67 -14.49 8.45
C VAL A 267 24.81 -14.27 9.96
N LEU A 268 23.78 -14.60 10.74
CA LEU A 268 23.81 -14.48 12.21
C LEU A 268 24.82 -15.43 12.85
N GLN A 269 25.24 -16.48 12.13
CA GLN A 269 26.22 -17.47 12.57
C GLN A 269 27.61 -17.24 11.93
N ASP A 270 27.76 -16.26 11.05
CA ASP A 270 29.05 -15.95 10.43
C ASP A 270 29.98 -15.28 11.45
N ARG A 271 31.05 -15.99 11.84
CA ARG A 271 32.04 -15.50 12.81
C ARG A 271 32.80 -14.25 12.34
N ARG A 272 32.70 -13.86 11.06
CA ARG A 272 33.27 -12.61 10.53
C ARG A 272 32.35 -11.42 10.81
N LEU A 273 31.07 -11.66 11.11
CA LEU A 273 30.15 -10.62 11.52
C LEU A 273 30.51 -10.13 12.92
N ASP A 274 30.32 -8.83 13.16
CA ASP A 274 30.55 -8.27 14.48
C ASP A 274 29.57 -8.91 15.49
N PRO A 275 30.04 -9.49 16.62
CA PRO A 275 29.19 -10.24 17.55
C PRO A 275 28.04 -9.43 18.13
N ASP A 276 28.27 -8.16 18.50
CA ASP A 276 27.21 -7.30 19.05
C ASP A 276 26.19 -6.95 17.94
N PHE A 277 26.66 -6.75 16.71
CA PHE A 277 25.77 -6.57 15.57
C PHE A 277 24.93 -7.82 15.28
N ALA A 278 25.51 -9.02 15.35
CA ALA A 278 24.82 -10.29 15.16
C ALA A 278 23.71 -10.49 16.22
N GLN A 279 24.04 -10.24 17.49
CA GLN A 279 23.10 -10.32 18.61
C GLN A 279 21.93 -9.35 18.41
N ARG A 280 22.21 -8.10 18.01
CA ARG A 280 21.18 -7.10 17.74
C ARG A 280 20.30 -7.48 16.56
N LEU A 281 20.87 -7.95 15.46
CA LEU A 281 20.10 -8.40 14.28
C LEU A 281 19.10 -9.51 14.59
N ALA A 282 19.35 -10.33 15.62
CA ALA A 282 18.39 -11.34 16.05
C ALA A 282 17.13 -10.74 16.70
N LEU A 283 17.22 -9.52 17.23
CA LEU A 283 16.19 -8.89 18.07
C LEU A 283 15.57 -7.63 17.47
N MET A 284 16.16 -7.04 16.42
CA MET A 284 15.70 -5.77 15.85
C MET A 284 15.92 -5.68 14.34
N SER A 285 15.38 -4.60 13.75
CA SER A 285 15.52 -4.33 12.32
C SER A 285 16.98 -4.07 11.91
N VAL A 286 17.33 -4.41 10.66
CA VAL A 286 18.68 -4.17 10.12
C VAL A 286 19.14 -2.72 10.30
N PRO A 287 18.33 -1.67 10.00
CA PRO A 287 18.73 -0.29 10.23
C PRO A 287 19.00 0.02 11.71
N ARG A 288 18.16 -0.49 12.63
CA ARG A 288 18.32 -0.25 14.06
C ARG A 288 19.57 -0.94 14.63
N ALA A 289 19.83 -2.18 14.21
CA ALA A 289 21.06 -2.88 14.58
C ALA A 289 22.29 -2.11 14.09
N ARG A 290 22.24 -1.57 12.86
CA ARG A 290 23.35 -0.79 12.27
C ARG A 290 23.60 0.53 12.99
N ALA A 291 22.55 1.14 13.51
CA ALA A 291 22.65 2.41 14.22
C ALA A 291 23.16 2.26 15.65
N THR A 292 22.96 1.10 16.27
CA THR A 292 23.14 0.92 17.72
C THR A 292 24.21 -0.10 18.11
N PHE A 293 24.83 -0.79 17.17
CA PHE A 293 25.87 -1.76 17.51
C PHE A 293 27.18 -1.09 17.94
N GLU A 294 27.83 -1.73 18.91
CA GLU A 294 29.12 -1.32 19.45
C GLU A 294 30.24 -2.09 18.73
N PRO A 295 31.13 -1.42 17.97
CA PRO A 295 32.17 -2.09 17.20
C PRO A 295 33.14 -2.92 18.06
N ALA A 296 33.31 -4.19 17.69
CA ALA A 296 34.31 -5.03 18.29
C ALA A 296 35.73 -4.53 18.00
N ARG A 297 36.63 -4.67 18.99
CA ARG A 297 38.07 -4.38 18.87
C ARG A 297 38.88 -5.56 18.34
N SER A 298 38.31 -6.77 18.39
CA SER A 298 38.88 -8.00 17.85
C SER A 298 37.78 -8.86 17.20
N LEU A 299 38.13 -9.59 16.14
CA LEU A 299 37.27 -10.57 15.47
C LEU A 299 38.10 -11.81 15.16
N ASN A 300 37.61 -12.99 15.55
CA ASN A 300 38.32 -14.27 15.37
C ASN A 300 39.77 -14.25 15.88
N GLY A 301 40.02 -13.65 17.04
CA GLY A 301 41.37 -13.55 17.63
C GLY A 301 42.27 -12.48 17.01
N HIS A 302 41.83 -11.77 15.96
CA HIS A 302 42.61 -10.71 15.31
C HIS A 302 42.12 -9.31 15.70
N ARG A 303 43.05 -8.39 15.94
CA ARG A 303 42.72 -6.98 16.23
C ARG A 303 42.15 -6.30 14.99
N VAL A 304 41.07 -5.54 15.16
CA VAL A 304 40.41 -4.79 14.08
C VAL A 304 40.16 -3.34 14.49
N SER A 305 40.02 -2.45 13.50
CA SER A 305 39.66 -1.05 13.77
C SER A 305 38.23 -0.96 14.32
N ALA A 306 38.09 -0.42 15.53
CA ALA A 306 36.79 -0.15 16.15
C ALA A 306 36.15 1.17 15.68
N THR A 307 36.74 1.87 14.70
CA THR A 307 36.12 3.09 14.18
C THR A 307 34.76 2.76 13.53
N PRO A 308 33.71 3.58 13.75
CA PRO A 308 32.37 3.31 13.21
C PRO A 308 32.37 3.07 11.69
N LYS A 309 33.18 3.83 10.94
CA LYS A 309 33.32 3.68 9.49
C LYS A 309 33.92 2.32 9.09
N ALA A 310 34.99 1.89 9.74
CA ALA A 310 35.63 0.61 9.43
C ALA A 310 34.74 -0.57 9.84
N ALA A 311 34.05 -0.47 10.98
CA ALA A 311 33.13 -1.49 11.47
C ALA A 311 31.94 -1.67 10.52
N ARG A 312 31.30 -0.57 10.09
CA ARG A 312 30.21 -0.61 9.10
C ARG A 312 30.66 -1.26 7.78
N LYS A 313 31.85 -0.91 7.27
CA LYS A 313 32.40 -1.53 6.05
C LYS A 313 32.62 -3.04 6.20
N ARG A 314 33.07 -3.52 7.36
CA ARG A 314 33.21 -4.97 7.63
C ARG A 314 31.84 -5.65 7.64
N VAL A 315 30.88 -5.10 8.37
CA VAL A 315 29.50 -5.59 8.40
C VAL A 315 28.91 -5.64 6.99
N ASP A 316 29.07 -4.58 6.19
CA ASP A 316 28.58 -4.53 4.81
C ASP A 316 29.17 -5.64 3.94
N LYS A 317 30.49 -5.88 4.07
CA LYS A 317 31.17 -6.94 3.34
C LYS A 317 30.62 -8.33 3.70
N VAL A 318 30.38 -8.59 4.99
CA VAL A 318 29.82 -9.88 5.42
C VAL A 318 28.37 -10.01 4.96
N MET A 319 27.53 -9.03 5.24
CA MET A 319 26.12 -9.01 4.82
C MET A 319 25.95 -9.18 3.31
N ALA A 320 26.85 -8.61 2.48
CA ALA A 320 26.78 -8.76 1.03
C ALA A 320 26.86 -10.23 0.58
N ASN A 321 27.61 -11.10 1.27
CA ASN A 321 27.73 -12.52 0.94
C ASN A 321 26.44 -13.31 1.18
N TYR A 322 25.54 -12.79 2.03
CA TYR A 322 24.27 -13.44 2.37
C TYR A 322 23.08 -12.78 1.67
N ARG A 323 23.34 -11.93 0.68
CA ARG A 323 22.30 -11.25 -0.08
C ARG A 323 21.45 -12.27 -0.84
N ALA A 324 20.15 -12.26 -0.62
CA ALA A 324 19.21 -13.10 -1.35
C ALA A 324 18.46 -12.28 -2.41
N ALA A 325 18.57 -12.69 -3.67
CA ALA A 325 17.85 -12.10 -4.79
C ALA A 325 16.46 -12.75 -4.94
N LEU A 326 15.59 -12.61 -3.94
CA LEU A 326 14.32 -13.36 -3.89
C LEU A 326 13.38 -13.07 -5.05
N PHE A 327 13.40 -11.84 -5.57
CA PHE A 327 12.48 -11.39 -6.59
C PHE A 327 13.24 -10.88 -7.80
N ASP A 328 12.77 -11.29 -8.99
CA ASP A 328 12.98 -10.49 -10.18
C ASP A 328 12.08 -9.26 -10.10
N SER A 329 12.64 -8.18 -9.57
CA SER A 329 11.89 -6.94 -9.38
C SER A 329 11.44 -6.29 -10.69
N ALA A 330 12.14 -6.54 -11.80
CA ALA A 330 11.74 -6.00 -13.11
C ALA A 330 10.53 -6.77 -13.65
N ALA A 331 10.61 -8.10 -13.68
CA ALA A 331 9.50 -8.94 -14.14
C ALA A 331 8.21 -8.73 -13.31
N ILE A 332 8.33 -8.56 -12.00
CA ILE A 332 7.18 -8.21 -11.15
C ILE A 332 6.63 -6.83 -11.53
N TRP A 333 7.50 -5.85 -11.78
CA TRP A 333 7.08 -4.49 -12.07
C TRP A 333 6.47 -4.33 -13.46
N ASP A 334 6.85 -5.17 -14.42
CA ASP A 334 6.25 -5.22 -15.75
C ASP A 334 4.75 -5.62 -15.69
N GLN A 335 4.30 -6.23 -14.60
CA GLN A 335 2.88 -6.52 -14.33
C GLN A 335 2.11 -5.33 -13.73
N LEU A 336 2.78 -4.20 -13.43
CA LEU A 336 2.12 -3.02 -12.87
C LEU A 336 0.91 -2.55 -13.70
N PRO A 337 0.95 -2.49 -15.05
CA PRO A 337 -0.24 -2.11 -15.84
C PRO A 337 -1.43 -3.05 -15.61
N VAL A 338 -1.20 -4.35 -15.46
CA VAL A 338 -2.25 -5.35 -15.19
C VAL A 338 -2.84 -5.14 -13.80
N ILE A 339 -2.00 -4.83 -12.81
CA ILE A 339 -2.42 -4.47 -11.45
C ILE A 339 -3.26 -3.19 -11.48
N LEU A 340 -2.79 -2.14 -12.16
CA LEU A 340 -3.48 -0.86 -12.27
C LEU A 340 -4.82 -0.99 -13.00
N ALA A 341 -4.95 -1.90 -13.96
CA ALA A 341 -6.22 -2.15 -14.64
C ALA A 341 -7.36 -2.55 -13.68
N LYS A 342 -7.04 -3.08 -12.48
CA LYS A 342 -8.02 -3.35 -11.42
C LYS A 342 -8.70 -2.09 -10.88
N LEU A 343 -8.12 -0.91 -11.08
CA LEU A 343 -8.72 0.39 -10.74
C LEU A 343 -9.79 0.85 -11.75
N GLY A 344 -10.09 0.06 -12.78
CA GLY A 344 -11.13 0.37 -13.77
C GLY A 344 -10.86 1.69 -14.50
N LEU A 345 -11.90 2.51 -14.67
CA LEU A 345 -11.82 3.82 -15.34
C LEU A 345 -10.74 4.74 -14.75
N LEU A 346 -10.40 4.59 -13.47
CA LEU A 346 -9.38 5.41 -12.82
C LEU A 346 -7.96 5.14 -13.35
N ALA A 347 -7.69 3.97 -13.91
CA ALA A 347 -6.41 3.66 -14.55
C ALA A 347 -6.44 3.86 -16.07
N GLN A 348 -7.51 4.45 -16.62
CA GLN A 348 -7.72 4.62 -18.06
C GLN A 348 -7.97 6.10 -18.41
N PRO A 349 -6.92 6.95 -18.39
CA PRO A 349 -7.05 8.39 -18.58
C PRO A 349 -7.69 8.80 -19.89
N GLN A 350 -7.57 7.97 -20.93
CA GLN A 350 -8.22 8.19 -22.21
C GLN A 350 -9.74 8.30 -22.09
N TYR A 351 -10.37 7.65 -21.11
CA TYR A 351 -11.82 7.70 -20.89
C TYR A 351 -12.27 8.83 -19.97
N TRP A 352 -11.34 9.65 -19.47
CA TRP A 352 -11.71 10.90 -18.79
C TRP A 352 -12.19 11.94 -19.80
N ILE A 353 -11.73 11.85 -21.04
CA ILE A 353 -12.18 12.65 -22.17
C ILE A 353 -13.59 12.21 -22.59
N TYR A 354 -14.54 13.15 -22.62
CA TYR A 354 -15.97 12.86 -22.86
C TYR A 354 -16.21 12.09 -24.16
N ARG A 355 -15.65 12.55 -25.29
CA ARG A 355 -15.85 11.91 -26.60
C ARG A 355 -15.44 10.43 -26.61
N ASN A 356 -14.31 10.11 -25.97
CA ASN A 356 -13.78 8.75 -25.91
C ASN A 356 -14.68 7.86 -25.06
N ARG A 357 -15.17 8.39 -23.93
CA ARG A 357 -16.09 7.69 -23.04
C ARG A 357 -17.45 7.43 -23.67
N VAL A 358 -17.97 8.36 -24.48
CA VAL A 358 -19.22 8.16 -25.21
C VAL A 358 -19.07 7.02 -26.22
N LYS A 359 -18.00 7.05 -27.03
CA LYS A 359 -17.70 5.96 -27.99
C LYS A 359 -17.56 4.60 -27.30
N TRP A 360 -16.78 4.53 -26.22
CA TRP A 360 -16.57 3.31 -25.45
C TRP A 360 -17.85 2.74 -24.82
N ARG A 361 -18.82 3.59 -24.47
CA ARG A 361 -20.12 3.14 -23.95
C ARG A 361 -21.10 2.69 -25.04
N GLY A 362 -20.92 3.14 -26.28
CA GLY A 362 -21.72 2.68 -27.42
C GLY A 362 -21.21 1.39 -28.05
N SER A 363 -19.97 0.98 -27.72
CA SER A 363 -19.33 -0.24 -28.21
C SER A 363 -19.42 -1.42 -27.23
N ARG A 364 -20.23 -1.29 -26.18
CA ARG A 364 -20.53 -2.29 -25.15
C ARG A 364 -22.04 -2.40 -25.06
#